data_AF-A0A3C1VTW6-F1
#
_entry.id   AF-A0A3C1VTW6-F1
#
_cell.length_a   1.000
_cell.length_b   1.000
_cell.length_c   1.000
_cell.angle_alpha   90.00
_cell.angle_beta   90.00
_cell.angle_gamma   90.00
#
_symmetry.space_group_name_H-M   'P 1'
#
loop_
_entity.id
_entity.type
_entity.pdbx_description
1 polymer ?
#
loop_
_entity_poly.entity_id
_entity_poly.type
_entity_poly.pdbx_seq_one_letter_code
_entity_poly.pdbx_strand_id
1 'polypeptide(L)'
;MPSRRTVIKSLAAAAMPMLAGCALPSAGKRANYTLSGSALRRVNVSEERIIRTVAGLRPFRRNGFNVSAERRNDKVLVHNYGHGGGGSP
;
A
#
# COMPACT_ATOMS: atom_id res chain seq x y z
N MET A 1 -2.32 59.34 -25.57
CA MET A 1 -2.26 58.66 -24.26
C MET A 1 -3.41 57.67 -24.17
N PRO A 2 -3.18 56.38 -23.91
CA PRO A 2 -4.27 55.41 -23.78
C PRO A 2 -5.15 55.77 -22.57
N SER A 3 -6.48 55.73 -22.76
CA SER A 3 -7.46 55.98 -21.70
C SER A 3 -7.34 54.90 -20.62
N ARG A 4 -7.56 55.29 -19.35
CA ARG A 4 -7.58 54.38 -18.19
C ARG A 4 -8.50 53.16 -18.42
N ARG A 5 -9.58 53.36 -19.18
CA ARG A 5 -10.54 52.31 -19.53
C ARG A 5 -9.99 51.29 -20.53
N THR A 6 -9.09 51.72 -21.42
CA THR A 6 -8.40 50.86 -22.38
C THR A 6 -7.37 49.98 -21.68
N VAL A 7 -6.63 50.54 -20.72
CA VAL A 7 -5.63 49.81 -19.93
C VAL A 7 -6.28 48.70 -19.09
N ILE A 8 -7.42 48.98 -18.46
CA ILE A 8 -8.17 47.98 -17.66
C ILE A 8 -8.70 46.84 -18.56
N LYS A 9 -9.23 47.18 -19.74
CA LYS A 9 -9.72 46.18 -20.70
C LYS A 9 -8.60 45.27 -21.22
N SER A 10 -7.42 45.82 -21.49
CA SER A 10 -6.27 45.01 -21.95
C SER A 10 -5.71 44.12 -20.84
N LEU A 11 -5.70 44.58 -19.58
CA LEU A 11 -5.24 43.76 -18.45
C LEU A 11 -6.18 42.58 -18.18
N ALA A 12 -7.50 42.81 -18.29
CA ALA A 12 -8.50 41.76 -18.11
C ALA A 12 -8.43 40.68 -19.22
N ALA A 13 -8.14 41.09 -20.46
CA ALA A 13 -7.99 40.15 -21.58
C ALA A 13 -6.72 39.28 -21.49
N ALA A 14 -5.65 39.81 -20.88
CA ALA A 14 -4.38 39.10 -20.69
C ALA A 14 -4.38 38.13 -19.48
N ALA A 15 -5.34 38.26 -18.54
CA ALA A 15 -5.41 37.42 -17.34
C ALA A 15 -6.12 36.07 -17.58
N MET A 16 -6.98 35.96 -18.60
CA MET A 16 -7.78 34.75 -18.87
C MET A 16 -6.97 33.48 -19.23
N PRO A 17 -5.81 33.53 -19.91
CA PRO A 17 -5.04 32.31 -20.22
C PRO A 17 -4.24 31.79 -19.02
N MET A 18 -3.98 32.62 -18.01
CA MET A 18 -3.09 32.28 -16.88
C MET A 18 -3.78 31.43 -15.79
N LEU A 19 -5.11 31.39 -15.75
CA LEU A 19 -5.86 30.57 -14.80
C LEU A 19 -6.07 29.12 -15.27
N ALA A 20 -5.79 28.80 -16.54
CA ALA A 20 -5.93 27.45 -17.07
C ALA A 20 -4.81 26.48 -16.60
N GLY A 21 -3.68 27.02 -16.11
CA GLY A 21 -2.53 26.21 -15.67
C GLY A 21 -2.65 25.60 -14.28
N CYS A 22 -3.43 26.21 -13.36
CA CYS A 22 -3.51 25.77 -11.97
C CYS A 22 -4.57 24.68 -11.69
N ALA A 23 -5.40 24.37 -12.69
CA ALA A 23 -6.47 23.38 -12.57
C ALA A 23 -6.19 22.07 -13.33
N LEU A 24 -5.08 21.98 -14.06
CA LEU A 24 -4.66 20.71 -14.64
C LEU A 24 -4.07 19.86 -13.50
N PRO A 25 -4.73 18.77 -13.07
CA PRO A 25 -4.05 17.81 -12.24
C PRO A 25 -2.80 17.40 -13.01
N SER A 26 -1.63 17.49 -12.37
CA SER A 26 -0.44 16.85 -12.89
C SER A 26 -0.79 15.38 -13.07
N ALA A 27 -1.11 15.00 -14.30
CA ALA A 27 -1.30 13.63 -14.73
C ALA A 27 0.08 12.97 -14.84
N GLY A 28 0.94 13.20 -13.83
CA GLY A 28 2.06 12.33 -13.56
C GLY A 28 1.46 10.94 -13.40
N LYS A 29 1.72 10.07 -14.37
CA LYS A 29 1.32 8.67 -14.29
C LYS A 29 1.86 8.17 -12.95
N ARG A 30 0.97 7.92 -11.98
CA ARG A 30 1.29 7.19 -10.75
C ARG A 30 1.53 5.73 -11.14
N ALA A 31 2.61 5.50 -11.86
CA ALA A 31 3.11 4.18 -12.14
C ALA A 31 3.86 3.74 -10.88
N ASN A 32 3.48 2.57 -10.36
CA ASN A 32 4.31 1.89 -9.40
C ASN A 32 5.50 1.31 -10.16
N TYR A 33 6.71 1.53 -9.66
CA TYR A 33 7.94 1.04 -10.28
C TYR A 33 8.53 -0.10 -9.44
N THR A 34 9.21 -1.02 -10.11
CA THR A 34 10.11 -1.97 -9.47
C THR A 34 11.27 -1.25 -8.80
N LEU A 35 11.99 -1.94 -7.90
CA LEU A 35 13.25 -1.43 -7.34
C LEU A 35 14.29 -1.09 -8.43
N SER A 36 14.22 -1.77 -9.58
CA SER A 36 15.06 -1.53 -10.76
C SER A 36 14.53 -0.41 -11.68
N GLY A 37 13.49 0.33 -11.29
CA GLY A 37 12.97 1.49 -12.03
C GLY A 37 12.06 1.17 -13.23
N SER A 38 11.73 -0.10 -13.47
CA SER A 38 10.78 -0.50 -14.52
C SER A 38 9.33 -0.35 -14.04
N ALA A 39 8.44 0.19 -14.87
CA ALA A 39 7.03 0.35 -14.54
C ALA A 39 6.33 -1.00 -14.37
N LEU A 40 5.60 -1.19 -13.26
CA LEU A 40 4.83 -2.39 -13.02
C LEU A 40 3.68 -2.50 -14.04
N ARG A 41 3.55 -3.66 -14.67
CA ARG A 41 2.41 -3.99 -15.53
C ARG A 41 1.17 -4.21 -14.65
N ARG A 42 -0.01 -3.91 -15.19
CA ARG A 42 -1.27 -4.31 -14.52
C ARG A 42 -1.31 -5.82 -14.35
N VAL A 43 -1.75 -6.26 -13.17
CA VAL A 43 -2.02 -7.67 -12.88
C VAL A 43 -3.26 -8.12 -13.66
N ASN A 44 -3.19 -9.27 -14.33
CA ASN A 44 -4.35 -9.93 -14.93
C ASN A 44 -5.09 -10.74 -13.86
N VAL A 45 -6.26 -10.28 -13.44
CA VAL A 45 -7.07 -10.87 -12.36
C VAL A 45 -8.28 -11.56 -12.99
N SER A 46 -8.40 -12.88 -12.81
CA SER A 46 -9.60 -13.65 -13.15
C SER A 46 -9.72 -14.87 -12.23
N GLU A 47 -10.95 -15.39 -12.07
CA GLU A 47 -11.23 -16.54 -11.17
C GLU A 47 -10.58 -17.83 -11.67
N GLU A 48 -10.46 -18.00 -12.99
CA GLU A 48 -9.80 -19.15 -13.63
C GLU A 48 -8.30 -19.23 -13.29
N ARG A 49 -7.72 -18.17 -12.73
CA ARG A 49 -6.31 -18.11 -12.31
C ARG A 49 -6.11 -18.38 -10.80
N ILE A 50 -7.15 -18.77 -10.07
CA ILE A 50 -7.06 -19.18 -8.66
C ILE A 50 -6.40 -20.57 -8.60
N ILE A 51 -5.19 -20.64 -8.06
CA ILE A 51 -4.41 -21.90 -7.96
C ILE A 51 -4.93 -22.79 -6.82
N ARG A 52 -5.34 -22.18 -5.69
CA ARG A 52 -5.94 -22.88 -4.54
C ARG A 52 -6.61 -21.91 -3.56
N THR A 53 -7.56 -22.45 -2.80
CA THR A 53 -8.12 -21.80 -1.60
C THR A 53 -7.81 -22.68 -0.40
N VAL A 54 -7.16 -22.12 0.62
CA VAL A 54 -6.77 -22.86 1.84
C VAL A 54 -7.09 -22.04 3.07
N ALA A 55 -7.64 -22.70 4.09
CA ALA A 55 -7.84 -22.14 5.42
C ALA A 55 -6.97 -22.89 6.44
N GLY A 56 -6.41 -22.15 7.40
CA GLY A 56 -5.63 -22.70 8.50
C GLY A 56 -6.00 -22.06 9.83
N LEU A 57 -5.92 -22.82 10.92
CA LEU A 57 -6.13 -22.32 12.27
C LEU A 57 -4.79 -21.88 12.87
N ARG A 58 -4.79 -20.71 13.51
CA ARG A 58 -3.62 -20.21 14.23
C ARG A 58 -3.63 -20.74 15.67
N PRO A 59 -2.57 -21.39 16.16
CA PRO A 59 -2.48 -21.89 17.53
C PRO A 59 -2.20 -20.73 18.50
N PHE A 60 -3.23 -19.92 18.78
CA PHE A 60 -3.13 -18.75 19.66
C PHE A 60 -3.12 -19.15 21.14
N ARG A 61 -2.32 -18.42 21.94
CA ARG A 61 -2.36 -18.46 23.40
C ARG A 61 -2.44 -17.05 23.96
N ARG A 62 -3.36 -16.83 24.90
CA ARG A 62 -3.59 -15.54 25.56
C ARG A 62 -2.32 -14.98 26.22
N ASN A 63 -1.50 -15.85 26.80
CA ASN A 63 -0.27 -15.48 27.51
C ASN A 63 0.96 -15.44 26.59
N GLY A 64 0.77 -15.53 25.26
CA GLY A 64 1.86 -15.67 24.30
C GLY A 64 2.34 -17.11 24.13
N PHE A 65 3.41 -17.27 23.36
CA PHE A 65 4.02 -18.57 23.10
C PHE A 65 4.71 -19.09 24.38
N ASN A 66 4.62 -20.41 24.60
CA ASN A 66 5.25 -21.08 25.72
C ASN A 66 6.50 -21.81 25.23
N VAL A 67 7.66 -21.35 25.72
CA VAL A 67 8.93 -22.08 25.68
C VAL A 67 9.35 -22.36 27.11
N SER A 68 9.22 -23.62 27.52
CA SER A 68 9.54 -24.05 28.88
C SER A 68 9.89 -25.54 28.93
N ALA A 69 10.48 -25.97 30.04
CA ALA A 69 10.76 -27.37 30.32
C ALA A 69 9.93 -27.87 31.51
N GLU A 70 9.40 -29.07 31.41
CA GLU A 70 8.62 -29.73 32.45
C GLU A 70 9.15 -31.16 32.67
N ARG A 71 9.43 -31.55 33.92
CA ARG A 71 9.76 -32.93 34.25
C ARG A 71 8.48 -33.75 34.37
N ARG A 72 8.31 -34.75 33.51
CA ARG A 72 7.21 -35.72 33.52
C ARG A 72 7.82 -37.11 33.67
N ASN A 73 7.73 -37.68 34.88
CA ASN A 73 8.34 -38.96 35.23
C ASN A 73 9.86 -38.96 34.95
N ASP A 74 10.33 -39.91 34.15
CA ASP A 74 11.70 -40.09 33.68
C ASP A 74 12.08 -39.15 32.52
N LYS A 75 11.16 -38.29 32.05
CA LYS A 75 11.35 -37.46 30.85
C LYS A 75 11.27 -35.97 31.12
N VAL A 76 11.97 -35.20 30.30
CA VAL A 76 11.81 -33.74 30.21
C VAL A 76 10.99 -33.43 28.96
N LEU A 77 9.81 -32.85 29.15
CA LEU A 77 8.97 -32.33 28.09
C LEU A 77 9.37 -30.87 27.82
N VAL A 78 9.76 -30.58 26.58
CA VAL A 78 10.02 -29.21 26.13
C VAL A 78 8.79 -28.69 25.42
N HIS A 79 8.19 -27.65 26.00
CA HIS A 79 7.09 -26.91 25.43
C HIS A 79 7.64 -25.93 24.40
N ASN A 80 7.04 -25.90 23.20
CA ASN A 80 7.33 -24.88 22.18
C ASN A 80 6.09 -24.65 21.31
N TYR A 81 5.12 -23.88 21.81
CA TYR A 81 3.81 -23.75 21.19
C TYR A 81 3.11 -22.42 21.52
N GLY A 82 2.00 -22.10 20.86
CA GLY A 82 1.26 -20.85 21.12
C GLY A 82 1.70 -19.65 20.28
N HIS A 83 2.41 -19.87 19.18
CA HIS A 83 2.95 -18.81 18.32
C HIS A 83 1.88 -17.99 17.57
N GLY A 84 0.62 -18.41 17.59
CA GLY A 84 -0.45 -17.71 16.87
C GLY A 84 -0.14 -17.59 15.37
N GLY A 85 -0.06 -16.36 14.86
CA GLY A 85 0.27 -16.07 13.46
C GLY A 85 1.73 -15.71 13.20
N GLY A 86 2.57 -15.60 14.24
CA GLY A 86 3.96 -15.13 14.12
C GLY A 86 5.01 -16.24 14.06
N GLY A 87 4.61 -17.50 14.11
CA GLY A 87 5.52 -18.65 14.10
C GLY A 87 5.82 -19.25 12.71
N SER A 88 5.40 -18.57 11.64
CA SER A 88 5.79 -18.99 10.29
C SER A 88 7.23 -18.52 10.02
N PRO A 89 8.05 -19.26 9.24
CA PRO A 89 9.30 -18.72 8.71
C PRO A 89 9.06 -17.50 7.82
#